data_AF-A0A7C2KL26-F1
#
_entry.id   AF-A0A7C2KL26-F1
#
_cell.length_a   1.000
_cell.length_b   1.000
_cell.length_c   1.000
_cell.angle_alpha   90.00
_cell.angle_beta   90.00
_cell.angle_gamma   90.00
#
_symmetry.space_group_name_H-M   'P 1'
#
loop_
_entity.id
_entity.type
_entity.pdbx_description
1 polymer ?
#
loop_
_entity_poly.entity_id
_entity_poly.type
_entity_poly.pdbx_seq_one_letter_code
_entity_poly.pdbx_strand_id
1 'polypeptide(L)'
;MSDMFLKSGNADIDVLFPRVKSFFALNAVDYNVMGKKTHGYRDPDAPSIWIRGVADSLRAYKYWEKDLKSIIDIFAETQTAKGWLYDYFTMTPEKVPCEKENWAKFVRVPNEADVEFRFVKAVFQVWQATGDDAWLKKMILNMERALEYILTDPWRWDKKTGLVKRSYTIDTWDFDYTAGRHKWLNFQITDHTFWGIMHGDISGYYEAFLLMSKMHAQVRNVKRSCYWKTFAAKFRARANKVCFNGRFYLHHVPLIPVKIDGVNESEQLSLSNPMDINRGLATHKMAVSIIKEYQTRAAKSKSFAEWFSI
;
A
#
# COMPACT_ATOMS: atom_id res chain seq x y z
N MET A 1 9.55 20.53 25.14
CA MET A 1 10.17 19.92 23.95
C MET A 1 10.32 21.01 22.92
N SER A 2 11.51 21.20 22.35
CA SER A 2 11.73 22.21 21.32
C SER A 2 10.86 21.90 20.10
N ASP A 3 10.16 22.88 19.57
CA ASP A 3 9.51 22.73 18.26
C ASP A 3 10.57 22.39 17.21
N MET A 4 10.37 21.26 16.54
CA MET A 4 11.22 20.85 15.42
C MET A 4 10.89 21.73 14.22
N PHE A 5 11.93 22.31 13.61
CA PHE A 5 11.84 23.11 12.40
C PHE A 5 12.84 22.61 11.37
N LEU A 6 12.50 22.78 10.09
CA LEU A 6 13.37 22.46 8.95
C LEU A 6 13.69 23.76 8.22
N LYS A 7 14.98 24.02 7.99
CA LYS A 7 15.47 25.20 7.27
C LYS A 7 16.50 24.78 6.23
N SER A 8 16.18 25.04 4.97
CA SER A 8 16.99 24.77 3.79
C SER A 8 17.62 26.04 3.22
N GLY A 9 17.13 27.22 3.64
CA GLY A 9 17.52 28.52 3.07
C GLY A 9 16.71 28.90 1.82
N ASN A 10 15.80 28.04 1.37
CA ASN A 10 14.82 28.35 0.34
C ASN A 10 13.44 28.51 1.00
N ALA A 11 12.87 29.71 0.93
CA ALA A 11 11.60 30.04 1.57
C ALA A 11 10.42 29.14 1.09
N ASP A 12 10.41 28.76 -0.19
CA ASP A 12 9.36 27.92 -0.76
C ASP A 12 9.43 26.47 -0.25
N ILE A 13 10.63 25.99 0.08
CA ILE A 13 10.82 24.67 0.70
C ILE A 13 10.56 24.74 2.20
N ASP A 14 11.04 25.81 2.85
CA ASP A 14 10.95 25.99 4.30
C ASP A 14 9.50 26.14 4.76
N VAL A 15 8.62 26.66 3.92
CA VAL A 15 7.18 26.76 4.22
C VAL A 15 6.45 25.42 4.13
N LEU A 16 6.99 24.40 3.46
CA LEU A 16 6.33 23.10 3.31
C LEU A 16 6.20 22.36 4.64
N PHE A 17 7.27 22.34 5.44
CA PHE A 17 7.27 21.60 6.71
C PHE A 17 6.16 22.07 7.69
N PRO A 18 6.05 23.38 8.04
CA PRO A 18 4.97 23.83 8.91
C PRO A 18 3.59 23.66 8.27
N ARG A 19 3.43 23.85 6.95
CA ARG A 19 2.14 23.62 6.26
C ARG A 19 1.67 22.18 6.36
N VAL A 20 2.56 21.22 6.09
CA VAL A 20 2.24 19.79 6.18
C VAL A 20 1.93 19.41 7.63
N LYS A 21 2.72 19.87 8.61
CA LYS A 21 2.46 19.62 10.03
C LYS A 21 1.09 20.17 10.46
N SER A 22 0.75 21.40 10.07
CA SER A 22 -0.56 22.00 10.35
C SER A 22 -1.71 21.24 9.70
N PHE A 23 -1.53 20.74 8.47
CA PHE A 23 -2.52 19.91 7.79
C PHE A 23 -2.78 18.61 8.56
N PHE A 24 -1.74 17.93 9.03
CA PHE A 24 -1.89 16.75 9.89
C PHE A 24 -2.61 17.10 11.20
N ALA A 25 -2.26 18.22 11.85
CA ALA A 25 -2.93 18.63 13.09
C ALA A 25 -4.45 18.85 12.93
N LEU A 26 -4.92 19.34 11.78
CA LEU A 26 -6.35 19.50 11.48
C LEU A 26 -7.09 18.17 11.27
N ASN A 27 -6.35 17.10 10.99
CA ASN A 27 -6.87 15.75 10.77
C ASN A 27 -6.53 14.79 11.92
N ALA A 28 -5.96 15.30 13.02
CA ALA A 28 -5.65 14.51 14.19
C ALA A 28 -6.95 14.04 14.86
N VAL A 29 -6.97 12.78 15.27
CA VAL A 29 -8.09 12.14 15.95
C VAL A 29 -7.59 11.33 17.13
N ASP A 30 -8.33 11.43 18.23
CA ASP A 30 -8.19 10.57 19.40
C ASP A 30 -9.44 9.71 19.51
N TYR A 31 -9.27 8.40 19.45
CA TYR A 31 -10.35 7.44 19.59
C TYR A 31 -10.12 6.50 20.76
N ASN A 32 -11.21 5.98 21.31
CA ASN A 32 -11.17 4.81 22.18
C ASN A 32 -11.60 3.60 21.35
N VAL A 33 -10.63 2.78 20.94
CA VAL A 33 -10.85 1.59 20.12
C VAL A 33 -10.62 0.37 21.01
N MET A 34 -11.65 -0.47 21.18
CA MET A 34 -11.57 -1.69 22.00
C MET A 34 -11.03 -1.44 23.42
N GLY A 35 -11.40 -0.31 24.03
CA GLY A 35 -10.96 0.08 25.38
C GLY A 35 -9.57 0.72 25.45
N LYS A 36 -8.93 1.00 24.31
CA LYS A 36 -7.58 1.61 24.22
C LYS A 36 -7.63 2.98 23.58
N LYS A 37 -6.96 3.95 24.21
CA LYS A 37 -6.72 5.25 23.59
C LYS A 37 -5.82 5.06 22.37
N THR A 38 -6.28 5.54 21.23
CA THR A 38 -5.63 5.43 19.93
C THR A 38 -5.55 6.81 19.32
N HIS A 39 -4.37 7.18 18.83
CA HIS A 39 -4.10 8.49 18.24
C HIS A 39 -3.58 8.35 16.82
N GLY A 40 -4.03 9.24 15.94
CA GLY A 40 -3.34 9.54 14.69
C GLY A 40 -4.20 10.37 13.76
N TYR A 41 -4.17 10.06 12.47
CA TYR A 41 -4.64 10.99 11.45
C TYR A 41 -5.65 10.32 10.53
N ARG A 42 -6.84 10.91 10.41
CA ARG A 42 -7.84 10.49 9.42
C ARG A 42 -7.51 11.06 8.04
N ASP A 43 -8.10 10.45 7.02
CA ASP A 43 -8.04 11.05 5.69
C ASP A 43 -8.96 12.31 5.64
N PRO A 44 -8.67 13.29 4.77
CA PRO A 44 -9.42 14.54 4.75
C PRO A 44 -10.87 14.39 4.26
N ASP A 45 -11.10 13.38 3.42
CA ASP A 45 -12.35 13.07 2.73
C ASP A 45 -13.23 12.05 3.47
N ALA A 46 -12.69 11.35 4.48
CA ALA A 46 -13.44 10.39 5.27
C ALA A 46 -13.00 10.38 6.75
N PRO A 47 -13.91 10.14 7.71
CA PRO A 47 -13.55 10.09 9.11
C PRO A 47 -12.86 8.76 9.53
N SER A 48 -12.60 7.88 8.57
CA SER A 48 -11.91 6.60 8.74
C SER A 48 -10.39 6.74 8.82
N ILE A 49 -9.75 5.78 9.50
CA ILE A 49 -8.30 5.60 9.52
C ILE A 49 -7.95 4.42 8.61
N TRP A 50 -7.32 4.70 7.47
CA TRP A 50 -6.86 3.70 6.52
C TRP A 50 -5.41 3.31 6.76
N ILE A 51 -5.10 2.01 6.74
CA ILE A 51 -3.70 1.53 6.85
C ILE A 51 -2.83 2.06 5.71
N ARG A 52 -3.45 2.34 4.55
CA ARG A 52 -2.81 3.02 3.43
C ARG A 52 -2.35 4.43 3.80
N GLY A 53 -3.28 5.26 4.25
CA GLY A 53 -3.01 6.62 4.71
C GLY A 53 -1.95 6.64 5.81
N VAL A 54 -2.05 5.71 6.77
CA VAL A 54 -1.08 5.54 7.87
C VAL A 54 0.32 5.21 7.34
N ALA A 55 0.47 4.16 6.52
CA ALA A 55 1.76 3.70 6.02
C ALA A 55 2.47 4.77 5.16
N ASP A 56 1.73 5.52 4.34
CA ASP A 56 2.34 6.55 3.49
C ASP A 56 2.62 7.83 4.29
N SER A 57 1.73 8.22 5.19
CA SER A 57 1.89 9.41 6.04
C SER A 57 2.97 9.25 7.11
N LEU A 58 3.30 8.02 7.53
CA LEU A 58 4.45 7.73 8.41
C LEU A 58 5.79 8.20 7.83
N ARG A 59 5.88 8.49 6.52
CA ARG A 59 7.08 9.11 5.93
C ARG A 59 7.29 10.54 6.42
N ALA A 60 6.21 11.20 6.84
CA ALA A 60 6.20 12.57 7.31
C ALA A 60 6.05 12.61 8.84
N TYR A 61 4.92 12.19 9.40
CA TYR A 61 4.61 12.50 10.80
C TYR A 61 5.49 11.78 11.84
N LYS A 62 6.24 10.75 11.44
CA LYS A 62 7.20 10.07 12.33
C LYS A 62 8.24 10.99 12.97
N TYR A 63 8.44 12.18 12.41
CA TYR A 63 9.41 13.14 12.95
C TYR A 63 8.83 14.05 14.05
N TRP A 64 7.51 14.14 14.21
CA TRP A 64 6.89 15.01 15.24
C TRP A 64 5.82 14.32 16.10
N GLU A 65 5.23 13.24 15.61
CA GLU A 65 4.22 12.48 16.36
C GLU A 65 4.89 11.66 17.47
N LYS A 66 4.25 11.63 18.64
CA LYS A 66 4.71 10.91 19.82
C LYS A 66 4.13 9.50 19.88
N ASP A 67 2.87 9.35 19.52
CA ASP A 67 2.22 8.04 19.47
C ASP A 67 2.25 7.49 18.05
N LEU A 68 3.26 6.67 17.77
CA LEU A 68 3.42 6.01 16.48
C LEU A 68 2.88 4.58 16.46
N LYS A 69 2.48 4.02 17.61
CA LYS A 69 2.20 2.59 17.77
C LYS A 69 0.71 2.27 17.86
N SER A 70 -0.08 3.10 18.53
CA SER A 70 -1.45 2.73 18.91
C SER A 70 -2.32 2.35 17.71
N ILE A 71 -2.28 3.09 16.60
CA ILE A 71 -3.02 2.72 15.38
C ILE A 71 -2.55 1.38 14.81
N ILE A 72 -1.24 1.14 14.76
CA ILE A 72 -0.69 -0.11 14.22
C ILE A 72 -1.08 -1.31 15.11
N ASP A 73 -1.10 -1.09 16.42
CA ASP A 73 -1.55 -2.09 17.39
C ASP A 73 -3.02 -2.45 17.15
N ILE A 74 -3.90 -1.50 16.82
CA ILE A 74 -5.31 -1.79 16.45
C ILE A 74 -5.40 -2.71 15.23
N PHE A 75 -4.65 -2.43 14.15
CA PHE A 75 -4.64 -3.31 12.99
C PHE A 75 -4.10 -4.71 13.33
N ALA A 76 -3.05 -4.79 14.16
CA ALA A 76 -2.47 -6.06 14.59
C ALA A 76 -3.44 -6.88 15.46
N GLU A 77 -4.16 -6.24 16.38
CA GLU A 77 -5.11 -6.86 17.31
C GLU A 77 -6.39 -7.32 16.63
N THR A 78 -6.79 -6.64 15.55
CA THR A 78 -7.97 -6.99 14.75
C THR A 78 -7.66 -7.93 13.59
N GLN A 79 -6.39 -8.34 13.43
CA GLN A 79 -5.99 -9.32 12.44
C GLN A 79 -6.76 -10.63 12.62
N THR A 80 -7.38 -11.10 11.54
CA THR A 80 -8.23 -12.29 11.59
C THR A 80 -7.44 -13.57 11.86
N ALA A 81 -8.13 -14.65 12.25
CA ALA A 81 -7.51 -15.96 12.42
C ALA A 81 -6.76 -16.43 11.14
N LYS A 82 -7.33 -16.15 9.96
CA LYS A 82 -6.73 -16.45 8.64
C LYS A 82 -5.52 -15.58 8.29
N GLY A 83 -5.22 -14.53 9.05
CA GLY A 83 -4.03 -13.68 8.87
C GLY A 83 -4.27 -12.39 8.09
N TRP A 84 -5.42 -12.21 7.43
CA TRP A 84 -5.72 -10.96 6.71
C TRP A 84 -6.11 -9.83 7.67
N LEU A 85 -5.91 -8.59 7.21
CA LEU A 85 -6.11 -7.34 7.95
C LEU A 85 -7.24 -6.50 7.35
N TYR A 86 -7.83 -5.60 8.15
CA TYR A 86 -8.76 -4.60 7.64
C TYR A 86 -8.01 -3.48 6.90
N ASP A 87 -8.62 -2.89 5.87
CA ASP A 87 -8.11 -1.72 5.17
C ASP A 87 -8.20 -0.49 6.06
N TYR A 88 -9.34 -0.35 6.73
CA TYR A 88 -9.61 0.79 7.58
C TYR A 88 -10.55 0.44 8.72
N PHE A 89 -10.58 1.35 9.70
CA PHE A 89 -11.61 1.38 10.71
C PHE A 89 -12.12 2.82 10.91
N THR A 90 -13.30 2.95 11.46
CA THR A 90 -13.84 4.23 11.92
C THR A 90 -14.53 4.06 13.26
N MET A 91 -14.47 5.12 14.07
CA MET A 91 -15.17 5.24 15.36
C MET A 91 -16.26 6.32 15.32
N THR A 92 -16.67 6.71 14.11
CA THR A 92 -17.70 7.73 13.86
C THR A 92 -18.68 7.24 12.79
N PRO A 93 -19.96 7.63 12.85
CA PRO A 93 -20.91 7.34 11.78
C PRO A 93 -20.45 7.89 10.42
N GLU A 94 -20.43 7.05 9.39
CA GLU A 94 -20.08 7.47 8.02
C GLU A 94 -21.31 7.94 7.24
N LYS A 95 -22.47 7.30 7.46
CA LYS A 95 -23.72 7.62 6.76
C LYS A 95 -24.74 8.18 7.75
N VAL A 96 -24.64 9.48 8.00
CA VAL A 96 -25.65 10.21 8.79
C VAL A 96 -26.86 10.54 7.87
N PRO A 97 -28.11 10.32 8.32
CA PRO A 97 -28.53 9.94 9.68
C PRO A 97 -28.67 8.43 9.93
N CYS A 98 -28.48 7.58 8.93
CA CYS A 98 -28.82 6.14 8.98
C CYS A 98 -27.94 5.28 9.90
N GLU A 99 -26.78 5.77 10.33
CA GLU A 99 -25.79 5.01 11.10
C GLU A 99 -25.43 5.65 12.44
N LYS A 100 -26.31 6.49 13.03
CA LYS A 100 -26.02 7.22 14.27
C LYS A 100 -25.65 6.30 15.45
N GLU A 101 -26.17 5.08 15.46
CA GLU A 101 -26.00 4.11 16.55
C GLU A 101 -24.77 3.19 16.35
N ASN A 102 -24.23 3.09 15.13
CA ASN A 102 -23.12 2.21 14.77
C ASN A 102 -21.84 3.02 14.52
N TRP A 103 -21.06 3.23 15.57
CA TRP A 103 -19.87 4.08 15.52
C TRP A 103 -18.58 3.31 15.27
N ALA A 104 -18.48 2.03 15.66
CA ALA A 104 -17.29 1.21 15.42
C ALA A 104 -17.46 0.31 14.19
N LYS A 105 -16.63 0.51 13.15
CA LYS A 105 -16.60 -0.35 11.96
C LYS A 105 -15.19 -0.69 11.56
N PHE A 106 -14.99 -1.92 11.12
CA PHE A 106 -13.76 -2.42 10.52
C PHE A 106 -14.10 -2.96 9.14
N VAL A 107 -13.40 -2.48 8.12
CA VAL A 107 -13.77 -2.74 6.73
C VAL A 107 -12.57 -3.31 5.98
N ARG A 108 -12.81 -4.42 5.27
CA ARG A 108 -11.93 -4.95 4.24
C ARG A 108 -12.52 -4.55 2.90
N VAL A 109 -11.69 -4.04 2.00
CA VAL A 109 -12.02 -3.85 0.60
C VAL A 109 -11.48 -5.06 -0.18
N PRO A 110 -12.34 -6.01 -0.57
CA PRO A 110 -11.93 -7.22 -1.29
C PRO A 110 -11.06 -6.96 -2.52
N ASN A 111 -11.35 -5.91 -3.28
CA ASN A 111 -10.68 -5.60 -4.54
C ASN A 111 -9.21 -5.16 -4.36
N GLU A 112 -8.83 -4.75 -3.16
CA GLU A 112 -7.46 -4.39 -2.83
C GLU A 112 -6.64 -5.58 -2.34
N ALA A 113 -5.42 -5.69 -2.84
CA ALA A 113 -4.45 -6.69 -2.41
C ALA A 113 -3.21 -6.07 -1.78
N ASP A 114 -3.28 -4.84 -1.27
CA ASP A 114 -2.13 -4.06 -0.81
C ASP A 114 -2.05 -3.82 0.70
N VAL A 115 -3.12 -4.14 1.42
CA VAL A 115 -3.25 -4.02 2.89
C VAL A 115 -2.08 -4.67 3.63
N GLU A 116 -1.77 -5.92 3.32
CA GLU A 116 -0.80 -6.71 4.07
C GLU A 116 0.63 -6.15 3.93
N PHE A 117 1.06 -5.73 2.74
CA PHE A 117 2.38 -5.12 2.59
C PHE A 117 2.45 -3.73 3.23
N ARG A 118 1.34 -2.96 3.21
CA ARG A 118 1.31 -1.64 3.84
C ARG A 118 1.40 -1.75 5.36
N PHE A 119 0.79 -2.77 5.96
CA PHE A 119 0.99 -3.08 7.37
C PHE A 119 2.47 -3.37 7.70
N VAL A 120 3.13 -4.20 6.89
CA VAL A 120 4.58 -4.48 7.06
C VAL A 120 5.42 -3.19 6.99
N LYS A 121 5.12 -2.34 6.01
CA LYS A 121 5.81 -1.06 5.82
C LYS A 121 5.58 -0.10 6.99
N ALA A 122 4.34 -0.01 7.48
CA ALA A 122 4.00 0.82 8.62
C ALA A 122 4.74 0.36 9.89
N VAL A 123 4.71 -0.94 10.19
CA VAL A 123 5.47 -1.52 11.31
C VAL A 123 6.95 -1.18 11.22
N PHE A 124 7.55 -1.37 10.03
CA PHE A 124 8.95 -1.05 9.81
C PHE A 124 9.27 0.43 10.06
N GLN A 125 8.44 1.36 9.59
CA GLN A 125 8.66 2.80 9.79
C GLN A 125 8.53 3.22 11.25
N VAL A 126 7.57 2.65 11.98
CA VAL A 126 7.40 2.88 13.43
C VAL A 126 8.58 2.33 14.21
N TRP A 127 9.02 1.11 13.91
CA TRP A 127 10.22 0.55 14.51
C TRP A 127 11.47 1.38 14.19
N GLN A 128 11.63 1.81 12.93
CA GLN A 128 12.75 2.66 12.52
C GLN A 128 12.78 3.98 13.29
N ALA A 129 11.62 4.57 13.58
CA ALA A 129 11.52 5.84 14.30
C ALA A 129 11.72 5.68 15.82
N THR A 130 11.30 4.55 16.39
CA THR A 130 11.25 4.35 17.85
C THR A 130 12.39 3.50 18.41
N GLY A 131 13.01 2.65 17.60
CA GLY A 131 14.02 1.67 18.04
C GLY A 131 13.48 0.58 18.96
N ASP A 132 12.15 0.41 19.07
CA ASP A 132 11.55 -0.55 20.01
C ASP A 132 11.58 -1.98 19.44
N ASP A 133 12.66 -2.70 19.73
CA ASP A 133 12.85 -4.09 19.33
C ASP A 133 11.86 -5.05 20.02
N ALA A 134 11.39 -4.74 21.23
CA ALA A 134 10.43 -5.57 21.95
C ALA A 134 9.05 -5.51 21.28
N TRP A 135 8.62 -4.32 20.88
CA TRP A 135 7.41 -4.12 20.07
C TRP A 135 7.55 -4.76 18.69
N LEU A 136 8.68 -4.56 18.01
CA LEU A 136 8.93 -5.19 16.70
C LEU A 136 8.81 -6.72 16.78
N LYS A 137 9.38 -7.35 17.81
CA LYS A 137 9.32 -8.81 17.97
C LYS A 137 7.88 -9.33 18.06
N LYS A 138 6.97 -8.57 18.68
CA LYS A 138 5.54 -8.90 18.69
C LYS A 138 4.93 -8.76 17.30
N MET A 139 5.18 -7.63 16.64
CA MET A 139 4.61 -7.32 15.31
C MET A 139 5.09 -8.26 14.21
N ILE A 140 6.30 -8.83 14.32
CA ILE A 140 6.80 -9.83 13.37
C ILE A 140 5.83 -11.01 13.22
N LEU A 141 5.18 -11.46 14.30
CA LEU A 141 4.24 -12.57 14.22
C LEU A 141 2.99 -12.20 13.39
N ASN A 142 2.48 -10.98 13.56
CA ASN A 142 1.35 -10.48 12.77
C ASN A 142 1.74 -10.32 11.29
N MET A 143 2.92 -9.76 11.01
CA MET A 143 3.42 -9.60 9.65
C MET A 143 3.63 -10.95 8.95
N GLU A 144 4.15 -11.95 9.66
CA GLU A 144 4.29 -13.32 9.14
C GLU A 144 2.94 -13.90 8.72
N ARG A 145 1.90 -13.77 9.56
CA ARG A 145 0.54 -14.24 9.26
C ARG A 145 -0.11 -13.48 8.10
N ALA A 146 0.13 -12.16 8.01
CA ALA A 146 -0.35 -11.33 6.91
C ALA A 146 0.26 -11.77 5.57
N LEU A 147 1.56 -12.03 5.55
CA LEU A 147 2.24 -12.50 4.35
C LEU A 147 1.92 -13.97 4.04
N GLU A 148 1.66 -14.81 5.03
CA GLU A 148 1.16 -16.17 4.79
C GLU A 148 -0.21 -16.14 4.09
N TYR A 149 -1.13 -15.30 4.55
CA TYR A 149 -2.43 -15.11 3.92
C TYR A 149 -2.30 -14.72 2.44
N ILE A 150 -1.56 -13.65 2.12
CA ILE A 150 -1.48 -13.17 0.74
C ILE A 150 -0.81 -14.17 -0.21
N LEU A 151 0.08 -15.02 0.33
CA LEU A 151 0.83 -16.01 -0.45
C LEU A 151 0.12 -17.36 -0.57
N THR A 152 -1.02 -17.56 0.08
CA THR A 152 -1.72 -18.85 0.10
C THR A 152 -3.20 -18.76 -0.26
N ASP A 153 -3.85 -17.62 -0.02
CA ASP A 153 -5.28 -17.47 -0.27
C ASP A 153 -5.62 -17.51 -1.78
N PRO A 154 -6.62 -18.29 -2.22
CA PRO A 154 -6.97 -18.42 -3.63
C PRO A 154 -7.39 -17.13 -4.34
N TRP A 155 -7.84 -16.10 -3.61
CA TRP A 155 -8.15 -14.79 -4.18
C TRP A 155 -6.93 -13.88 -4.29
N ARG A 156 -5.86 -14.19 -3.57
CA ARG A 156 -4.67 -13.34 -3.48
C ARG A 156 -3.47 -13.91 -4.21
N TRP A 157 -3.34 -15.23 -4.25
CA TRP A 157 -2.18 -15.90 -4.82
C TRP A 157 -2.52 -16.59 -6.14
N ASP A 158 -1.78 -16.25 -7.19
CA ASP A 158 -1.82 -17.01 -8.44
C ASP A 158 -0.70 -18.06 -8.46
N LYS A 159 -1.09 -19.35 -8.38
CA LYS A 159 -0.14 -20.47 -8.35
C LYS A 159 0.68 -20.59 -9.64
N LYS A 160 0.13 -20.18 -10.78
CA LYS A 160 0.76 -20.33 -12.10
C LYS A 160 1.93 -19.35 -12.27
N THR A 161 1.73 -18.09 -11.93
CA THR A 161 2.75 -17.04 -11.99
C THR A 161 3.62 -17.00 -10.74
N GLY A 162 3.10 -17.48 -9.61
CA GLY A 162 3.75 -17.36 -8.30
C GLY A 162 3.88 -15.91 -7.87
N LEU A 163 2.81 -15.13 -8.11
CA LEU A 163 2.68 -13.70 -7.82
C LEU A 163 1.31 -13.41 -7.19
N VAL A 164 1.22 -12.24 -6.54
CA VAL A 164 -0.05 -11.76 -5.97
C VAL A 164 -0.95 -11.26 -7.09
N LYS A 165 -2.24 -11.57 -7.02
CA LYS A 165 -3.28 -11.12 -7.94
C LYS A 165 -4.32 -10.27 -7.21
N ARG A 166 -4.99 -9.42 -7.99
CA ARG A 166 -6.13 -8.62 -7.56
C ARG A 166 -7.18 -8.53 -8.67
N SER A 167 -8.31 -7.93 -8.36
CA SER A 167 -9.29 -7.49 -9.37
C SER A 167 -8.70 -6.35 -10.22
N TYR A 168 -9.13 -6.23 -11.47
CA TYR A 168 -8.74 -5.15 -12.37
C TYR A 168 -9.26 -3.80 -11.83
N THR A 169 -8.39 -3.00 -11.22
CA THR A 169 -8.68 -1.66 -10.69
C THR A 169 -7.89 -0.61 -11.46
N ILE A 170 -8.30 0.66 -11.39
CA ILE A 170 -7.49 1.79 -11.87
C ILE A 170 -6.31 1.97 -10.91
N ASP A 171 -5.24 1.24 -11.19
CA ASP A 171 -4.01 1.25 -10.39
C ASP A 171 -4.34 0.90 -8.93
N THR A 172 -3.98 1.73 -7.97
CA THR A 172 -4.21 1.48 -6.54
C THR A 172 -5.65 1.76 -6.07
N TRP A 173 -6.61 1.98 -6.96
CA TRP A 173 -8.00 2.28 -6.56
C TRP A 173 -8.69 1.10 -5.87
N ASP A 174 -9.73 1.43 -5.10
CA ASP A 174 -10.47 0.55 -4.19
C ASP A 174 -11.69 -0.15 -4.84
N PHE A 175 -11.98 0.17 -6.11
CA PHE A 175 -13.04 -0.46 -6.88
C PHE A 175 -12.55 -1.03 -8.21
N ASP A 176 -13.22 -2.08 -8.69
CA ASP A 176 -12.85 -2.77 -9.92
C ASP A 176 -13.63 -2.31 -11.16
N TYR A 177 -13.07 -2.62 -12.32
CA TYR A 177 -13.74 -2.49 -13.60
C TYR A 177 -14.72 -3.66 -13.77
N THR A 178 -16.00 -3.35 -14.00
CA THR A 178 -17.06 -4.36 -14.06
C THR A 178 -17.65 -4.57 -15.46
N ALA A 179 -17.13 -3.88 -16.49
CA ALA A 179 -17.70 -3.85 -17.83
C ALA A 179 -19.20 -3.47 -17.85
N GLY A 180 -19.59 -2.49 -17.03
CA GLY A 180 -20.96 -1.96 -16.98
C GLY A 180 -21.98 -2.85 -16.26
N ARG A 181 -21.54 -3.95 -15.62
CA ARG A 181 -22.45 -4.86 -14.89
C ARG A 181 -23.01 -4.26 -13.61
N HIS A 182 -22.33 -3.26 -13.03
CA HIS A 182 -22.77 -2.58 -11.83
C HIS A 182 -23.18 -1.14 -12.16
N LYS A 183 -24.28 -0.68 -11.56
CA LYS A 183 -24.78 0.71 -11.69
C LYS A 183 -23.92 1.73 -10.94
N TRP A 184 -23.03 1.26 -10.07
CA TRP A 184 -22.14 2.05 -9.23
C TRP A 184 -20.77 1.37 -9.12
N LEU A 185 -19.84 2.01 -8.39
CA LEU A 185 -18.55 1.44 -8.01
C LEU A 185 -18.74 0.09 -7.30
N ASN A 186 -17.95 -0.90 -7.72
CA ASN A 186 -17.96 -2.22 -7.12
C ASN A 186 -16.72 -2.43 -6.26
N PHE A 187 -16.93 -2.73 -4.99
CA PHE A 187 -15.89 -2.96 -3.98
C PHE A 187 -15.75 -4.45 -3.63
N GLN A 188 -16.52 -5.32 -4.29
CA GLN A 188 -16.65 -6.74 -3.93
C GLN A 188 -16.07 -7.65 -5.02
N ILE A 189 -15.51 -8.77 -4.58
CA ILE A 189 -15.15 -9.87 -5.48
C ILE A 189 -16.41 -10.65 -5.84
N THR A 190 -16.58 -10.97 -7.12
CA THR A 190 -17.69 -11.76 -7.66
C THR A 190 -17.18 -12.82 -8.63
N ASP A 191 -18.06 -13.72 -9.08
CA ASP A 191 -17.74 -14.69 -10.13
C ASP A 191 -17.39 -14.03 -11.48
N HIS A 192 -17.68 -12.73 -11.63
CA HIS A 192 -17.40 -11.94 -12.84
C HIS A 192 -16.18 -11.03 -12.71
N THR A 193 -15.43 -11.12 -11.60
CA THR A 193 -14.24 -10.30 -11.37
C THR A 193 -13.17 -10.58 -12.41
N PHE A 194 -12.66 -9.51 -13.04
CA PHE A 194 -11.51 -9.59 -13.94
C PHE A 194 -10.22 -9.68 -13.11
N TRP A 195 -9.58 -10.85 -13.13
CA TRP A 195 -8.36 -11.10 -12.37
C TRP A 195 -7.10 -10.74 -13.14
N GLY A 196 -6.09 -10.24 -12.43
CA GLY A 196 -4.75 -10.15 -12.97
C GLY A 196 -3.68 -9.76 -11.97
N ILE A 197 -2.48 -9.55 -12.50
CA ILE A 197 -1.29 -9.18 -11.74
C ILE A 197 -1.07 -7.67 -11.93
N MET A 198 -1.29 -6.91 -10.86
CA MET A 198 -1.06 -5.47 -10.84
C MET A 198 0.32 -5.19 -10.22
N HIS A 199 1.22 -4.58 -10.99
CA HIS A 199 2.63 -4.45 -10.62
C HIS A 199 2.89 -3.55 -9.40
N GLY A 200 2.03 -2.55 -9.14
CA GLY A 200 2.09 -1.71 -7.93
C GLY A 200 1.96 -2.50 -6.62
N ASP A 201 1.13 -3.55 -6.59
CA ASP A 201 1.05 -4.48 -5.46
C ASP A 201 2.30 -5.36 -5.39
N ILE A 202 2.77 -5.83 -6.54
CA ILE A 202 3.96 -6.67 -6.66
C ILE A 202 5.20 -5.96 -6.12
N SER A 203 5.43 -4.69 -6.45
CA SER A 203 6.55 -3.94 -5.87
C SER A 203 6.38 -3.70 -4.38
N GLY A 204 5.14 -3.48 -3.91
CA GLY A 204 4.81 -3.39 -2.49
C GLY A 204 5.19 -4.66 -1.71
N TYR A 205 4.81 -5.83 -2.20
CA TYR A 205 5.18 -7.10 -1.58
C TYR A 205 6.67 -7.39 -1.67
N TYR A 206 7.31 -7.07 -2.80
CA TYR A 206 8.76 -7.19 -2.91
C TYR A 206 9.48 -6.37 -1.83
N GLU A 207 9.07 -5.11 -1.63
CA GLU A 207 9.57 -4.26 -0.54
C GLU A 207 9.31 -4.91 0.82
N ALA A 208 8.07 -5.35 1.08
CA ALA A 208 7.72 -6.01 2.35
C ALA A 208 8.59 -7.24 2.64
N PHE A 209 8.91 -8.08 1.65
CA PHE A 209 9.80 -9.22 1.85
C PHE A 209 11.23 -8.80 2.21
N LEU A 210 11.74 -7.72 1.62
CA LEU A 210 13.03 -7.16 2.01
C LEU A 210 13.00 -6.59 3.44
N LEU A 211 11.92 -5.91 3.81
CA LEU A 211 11.72 -5.39 5.16
C LEU A 211 11.63 -6.53 6.17
N MET A 212 10.91 -7.62 5.86
CA MET A 212 10.88 -8.82 6.71
C MET A 212 12.26 -9.42 6.90
N SER A 213 13.08 -9.51 5.84
CA SER A 213 14.46 -9.96 5.98
C SER A 213 15.25 -9.08 6.96
N LYS A 214 15.13 -7.76 6.85
CA LYS A 214 15.80 -6.79 7.72
C LYS A 214 15.33 -6.89 9.17
N MET A 215 14.02 -6.95 9.40
CA MET A 215 13.43 -7.00 10.74
C MET A 215 13.75 -8.33 11.44
N HIS A 216 13.74 -9.46 10.71
CA HIS A 216 14.20 -10.74 11.26
C HIS A 216 15.69 -10.74 11.62
N ALA A 217 16.54 -10.07 10.82
CA ALA A 217 17.95 -9.92 11.17
C ALA A 217 18.13 -9.11 12.46
N GLN A 218 17.36 -8.03 12.63
CA GLN A 218 17.38 -7.21 13.84
C GLN A 218 17.08 -8.04 15.10
N VAL A 219 16.03 -8.86 15.06
CA VAL A 219 15.68 -9.74 16.20
C VAL A 219 16.48 -11.05 16.25
N ARG A 220 17.60 -11.11 15.53
CA ARG A 220 18.56 -12.24 15.48
C ARG A 220 17.96 -13.55 14.94
N ASN A 221 16.89 -13.50 14.17
CA ASN A 221 16.32 -14.65 13.46
C ASN A 221 16.95 -14.80 12.06
N VAL A 222 18.21 -15.24 12.03
CA VAL A 222 19.02 -15.33 10.80
C VAL A 222 18.37 -16.25 9.76
N LYS A 223 17.77 -17.36 10.19
CA LYS A 223 17.11 -18.33 9.30
C LYS A 223 15.94 -17.69 8.54
N ARG A 224 15.01 -17.02 9.23
CA ARG A 224 13.90 -16.31 8.56
C ARG A 224 14.38 -15.12 7.75
N SER A 225 15.42 -14.41 8.20
CA SER A 225 16.01 -13.31 7.44
C SER A 225 16.52 -13.77 6.07
N CYS A 226 17.27 -14.89 6.04
CA CYS A 226 17.77 -15.49 4.81
C CYS A 226 16.63 -15.98 3.92
N TYR A 227 15.63 -16.66 4.49
CA TYR A 227 14.44 -17.12 3.78
C TYR A 227 13.76 -15.96 3.02
N TRP A 228 13.45 -14.86 3.71
CA TRP A 228 12.77 -13.73 3.10
C TRP A 228 13.60 -13.03 2.03
N LYS A 229 14.91 -12.91 2.23
CA LYS A 229 15.82 -12.36 1.22
C LYS A 229 15.84 -13.20 -0.06
N THR A 230 15.96 -14.52 0.08
CA THR A 230 15.94 -15.44 -1.06
C THR A 230 14.58 -15.46 -1.74
N PHE A 231 13.49 -15.42 -0.96
CA PHE A 231 12.14 -15.34 -1.49
C PHE A 231 11.92 -14.07 -2.32
N ALA A 232 12.31 -12.90 -1.78
CA ALA A 232 12.22 -11.62 -2.46
C ALA A 232 12.96 -11.61 -3.81
N ALA A 233 14.18 -12.17 -3.85
CA ALA A 233 14.96 -12.25 -5.08
C ALA A 233 14.26 -13.10 -6.16
N LYS A 234 13.73 -14.28 -5.78
CA LYS A 234 12.97 -15.15 -6.68
C LYS A 234 11.66 -14.51 -7.12
N PHE A 235 10.97 -13.82 -6.21
CA PHE A 235 9.72 -13.10 -6.47
C PHE A 235 9.94 -11.98 -7.49
N ARG A 236 10.97 -11.15 -7.31
CA ARG A 236 11.38 -10.11 -8.27
C ARG A 236 11.68 -10.66 -9.65
N ALA A 237 12.40 -11.78 -9.73
CA ALA A 237 12.72 -12.39 -11.02
C ALA A 237 11.45 -12.82 -11.79
N ARG A 238 10.47 -13.42 -11.11
CA ARG A 238 9.16 -13.77 -11.70
C ARG A 238 8.37 -12.53 -12.09
N ALA A 239 8.25 -11.57 -11.19
CA ALA A 239 7.55 -10.30 -11.40
C ALA A 239 8.09 -9.56 -12.64
N ASN A 240 9.40 -9.42 -12.74
CA ASN A 240 10.04 -8.74 -13.86
C ASN A 240 9.85 -9.47 -15.19
N LYS A 241 9.77 -10.81 -15.17
CA LYS A 241 9.46 -11.61 -16.36
C LYS A 241 8.00 -11.46 -16.80
N VAL A 242 7.07 -11.37 -15.85
CA VAL A 242 5.62 -11.36 -16.12
C VAL A 242 5.13 -9.96 -16.47
N CYS A 243 5.56 -8.94 -15.73
CA CYS A 243 4.92 -7.62 -15.78
C CYS A 243 5.64 -6.59 -16.67
N PHE A 244 6.91 -6.81 -17.04
CA PHE A 244 7.68 -5.82 -17.81
C PHE A 244 7.57 -6.06 -19.32
N ASN A 245 7.08 -5.08 -20.08
CA ASN A 245 6.86 -5.20 -21.54
C ASN A 245 8.09 -4.88 -22.40
N GLY A 246 9.25 -4.63 -21.78
CA GLY A 246 10.47 -4.18 -22.46
C GLY A 246 10.71 -2.67 -22.38
N ARG A 247 9.68 -1.87 -22.04
CA ARG A 247 9.78 -0.43 -21.83
C ARG A 247 9.42 0.00 -20.40
N PHE A 248 8.31 -0.52 -19.89
CA PHE A 248 7.76 -0.24 -18.56
C PHE A 248 6.97 -1.46 -18.02
N TYR A 249 6.52 -1.40 -16.77
CA TYR A 249 5.62 -2.40 -16.22
C TYR A 249 4.19 -2.15 -16.71
N LEU A 250 3.58 -3.16 -17.34
CA LEU A 250 2.17 -3.12 -17.73
C LEU A 250 1.31 -2.91 -16.49
N HIS A 251 0.37 -1.96 -16.59
CA HIS A 251 -0.57 -1.62 -15.52
C HIS A 251 -1.21 -2.87 -14.88
N HIS A 252 -1.69 -3.79 -15.73
CA HIS A 252 -2.32 -5.01 -15.26
C HIS A 252 -2.10 -6.15 -16.25
N VAL A 253 -1.50 -7.25 -15.81
CA VAL A 253 -1.34 -8.45 -16.63
C VAL A 253 -2.56 -9.35 -16.43
N PRO A 254 -3.43 -9.52 -17.44
CA PRO A 254 -4.67 -10.27 -17.28
C PRO A 254 -4.42 -11.76 -17.04
N LEU A 255 -5.09 -12.33 -16.04
CA LEU A 255 -5.15 -13.78 -15.80
C LEU A 255 -6.39 -14.42 -16.44
N ILE A 256 -7.40 -13.60 -16.72
CA ILE A 256 -8.57 -13.98 -17.52
C ILE A 256 -8.76 -12.96 -18.65
N PRO A 257 -9.40 -13.33 -19.78
CA PRO A 257 -9.65 -12.39 -20.87
C PRO A 257 -10.43 -11.16 -20.38
N VAL A 258 -9.88 -9.98 -20.66
CA VAL A 258 -10.52 -8.68 -20.51
C VAL A 258 -10.14 -7.86 -21.73
N LYS A 259 -11.11 -7.13 -22.28
CA LYS A 259 -10.90 -6.19 -23.38
C LYS A 259 -11.70 -4.95 -23.04
N ILE A 260 -11.04 -3.80 -23.06
CA ILE A 260 -11.70 -2.51 -22.83
C ILE A 260 -11.75 -1.76 -24.16
N ASP A 261 -12.97 -1.45 -24.62
CA ASP A 261 -13.15 -0.78 -25.90
C ASP A 261 -12.46 0.59 -25.93
N GLY A 262 -11.67 0.82 -26.98
CA GLY A 262 -10.90 2.06 -27.15
C GLY A 262 -9.61 2.15 -26.33
N VAL A 263 -9.27 1.14 -25.53
CA VAL A 263 -8.05 1.11 -24.74
C VAL A 263 -7.04 0.15 -25.37
N ASN A 264 -5.78 0.56 -25.37
CA ASN A 264 -4.67 -0.35 -25.67
C ASN A 264 -3.95 -0.70 -24.36
N GLU A 265 -4.28 -1.87 -23.81
CA GLU A 265 -3.78 -2.35 -22.52
C GLU A 265 -2.24 -2.48 -22.51
N SER A 266 -1.59 -2.69 -23.67
CA SER A 266 -0.12 -2.77 -23.76
C SER A 266 0.58 -1.43 -23.61
N GLU A 267 -0.16 -0.32 -23.74
CA GLU A 267 0.35 1.05 -23.70
C GLU A 267 0.02 1.78 -22.38
N GLN A 268 -0.63 1.10 -21.44
CA GLN A 268 -1.03 1.68 -20.15
C GLN A 268 0.16 1.83 -19.19
N LEU A 269 0.70 3.04 -19.17
CA LEU A 269 1.70 3.49 -18.20
C LEU A 269 0.99 4.03 -16.95
N SER A 270 1.21 3.34 -15.85
CA SER A 270 0.53 3.58 -14.57
C SER A 270 1.33 4.45 -13.61
N LEU A 271 0.72 5.07 -12.59
CA LEU A 271 1.44 5.86 -11.58
C LEU A 271 2.32 5.00 -10.66
N SER A 272 2.14 3.69 -10.68
CA SER A 272 2.93 2.74 -9.90
C SER A 272 4.33 2.46 -10.47
N ASN A 273 4.61 2.81 -11.74
CA ASN A 273 5.92 2.55 -12.35
C ASN A 273 7.10 3.24 -11.61
N PRO A 274 6.99 4.52 -11.20
CA PRO A 274 7.97 5.14 -10.31
C PRO A 274 8.07 4.47 -8.94
N MET A 275 6.96 3.92 -8.42
CA MET A 275 7.01 3.14 -7.17
C MET A 275 7.82 1.86 -7.33
N ASP A 276 7.76 1.18 -8.47
CA ASP A 276 8.56 -0.01 -8.75
C ASP A 276 10.07 0.27 -8.72
N ILE A 277 10.47 1.48 -9.12
CA ILE A 277 11.84 1.97 -9.00
C ILE A 277 12.19 2.21 -7.53
N ASN A 278 11.37 3.00 -6.83
CA ASN A 278 11.63 3.39 -5.44
C ASN A 278 11.65 2.19 -4.47
N ARG A 279 10.85 1.16 -4.74
CA ARG A 279 10.78 -0.09 -3.98
C ARG A 279 11.85 -1.10 -4.41
N GLY A 280 12.58 -0.83 -5.49
CA GLY A 280 13.68 -1.65 -5.98
C GLY A 280 13.27 -2.90 -6.77
N LEU A 281 12.00 -3.00 -7.21
CA LEU A 281 11.54 -4.07 -8.09
C LEU A 281 12.22 -3.94 -9.47
N ALA A 282 12.26 -2.72 -10.00
CA ALA A 282 12.95 -2.41 -11.25
C ALA A 282 14.45 -2.66 -11.14
N THR A 283 15.05 -3.30 -12.14
CA THR A 283 16.52 -3.26 -12.29
C THR A 283 16.96 -1.87 -12.74
N HIS A 284 18.25 -1.55 -12.65
CA HIS A 284 18.75 -0.26 -13.14
C HIS A 284 18.37 -0.02 -14.62
N LYS A 285 18.56 -1.02 -15.49
CA LYS A 285 18.17 -0.94 -16.91
C LYS A 285 16.67 -0.67 -17.08
N MET A 286 15.82 -1.34 -16.29
CA MET A 286 14.37 -1.13 -16.32
C MET A 286 14.00 0.26 -15.83
N ALA A 287 14.62 0.74 -14.75
CA ALA A 287 14.38 2.09 -14.22
C ALA A 287 14.71 3.17 -15.25
N VAL A 288 15.87 3.06 -15.94
CA VAL A 288 16.24 3.97 -17.03
C VAL A 288 15.22 3.93 -18.17
N SER A 289 14.74 2.74 -18.53
CA SER A 289 13.73 2.56 -19.57
C SER A 289 12.40 3.23 -19.20
N ILE A 290 11.93 3.03 -17.96
CA ILE A 290 10.70 3.62 -17.43
C ILE A 290 10.79 5.15 -17.44
N ILE A 291 11.88 5.71 -16.94
CA ILE A 291 12.10 7.17 -16.91
C ILE A 291 12.09 7.75 -18.33
N LYS A 292 12.75 7.08 -19.29
CA LYS A 292 12.74 7.50 -20.70
C LYS A 292 11.36 7.46 -21.32
N GLU A 293 10.54 6.48 -20.97
CA GLU A 293 9.15 6.41 -21.44
C GLU A 293 8.34 7.62 -20.94
N TYR A 294 8.43 7.93 -19.63
CA TYR A 294 7.79 9.13 -19.07
C TYR A 294 8.25 10.41 -19.77
N GLN A 295 9.56 10.61 -19.93
CA GLN A 295 10.13 11.78 -20.61
C GLN A 295 9.66 11.87 -22.08
N THR A 296 9.57 10.73 -22.77
CA THR A 296 9.10 10.68 -24.16
C THR A 296 7.63 11.06 -24.26
N ARG A 297 6.78 10.61 -23.32
CA ARG A 297 5.36 10.98 -23.27
C ARG A 297 5.16 12.44 -22.88
N ALA A 298 5.92 12.93 -21.91
CA ALA A 298 5.92 14.33 -21.50
C ALA A 298 6.25 15.26 -22.68
N ALA A 299 7.27 14.94 -23.47
CA ALA A 299 7.64 15.74 -24.65
C ALA A 299 6.58 15.77 -25.76
N LYS A 300 5.65 14.80 -25.78
CA LYS A 300 4.60 14.66 -26.78
C LYS A 300 3.22 15.11 -26.29
N SER A 301 3.10 15.49 -25.02
CA SER A 301 1.81 15.76 -24.37
C SER A 301 1.82 17.13 -23.70
N LYS A 302 0.69 17.84 -23.75
CA LYS A 302 0.49 19.12 -23.01
C LYS A 302 -0.14 18.92 -21.63
N SER A 303 -0.19 17.68 -21.21
CA SER A 303 -1.14 17.22 -20.22
C SER A 303 -0.40 17.13 -18.87
N PHE A 304 -1.06 17.51 -17.77
CA PHE A 304 -0.40 17.80 -16.48
C PHE A 304 0.42 16.64 -15.86
N ALA A 305 0.02 15.38 -16.02
CA ALA A 305 0.71 14.21 -15.48
C ALA A 305 0.63 12.97 -16.39
N GLU A 306 1.76 12.39 -16.77
CA GLU A 306 1.91 11.43 -17.89
C GLU A 306 1.31 10.02 -17.68
N TRP A 307 0.46 9.82 -16.68
CA TRP A 307 -0.28 8.57 -16.40
C TRP A 307 -1.63 8.47 -17.15
N PHE A 308 -1.83 9.20 -18.25
CA PHE A 308 -3.08 9.33 -19.03
C PHE A 308 -3.67 8.05 -19.64
N SER A 309 -3.10 6.89 -19.35
CA SER A 309 -3.41 5.66 -20.05
C SER A 309 -4.02 4.60 -19.15
N ILE A 310 -4.47 4.92 -17.94
CA ILE A 310 -5.18 3.97 -17.06
C ILE A 310 -6.69 4.18 -17.17
#